data_AF-A0A0S4JE27-F1
#
_entry.id   AF-A0A0S4JE27-F1
#
_cell.length_a   1.000
_cell.length_b   1.000
_cell.length_c   1.000
_cell.angle_alpha   90.00
_cell.angle_beta   90.00
_cell.angle_gamma   90.00
#
_symmetry.space_group_name_H-M   'P 1'
#
loop_
_entity.id
_entity.type
_entity.pdbx_description
1 polymer ?
#
loop_
_entity_poly.entity_id
_entity_poly.type
_entity_poly.pdbx_seq_one_letter_code
_entity_poly.pdbx_strand_id
1 'polypeptide(L)'
;MGCENITDLGIESIAALQHLRHLDLGNCVNVTDAGLASIAALQQLQYLDLSNCYNISDTGLASIAALQQLYHLDLSNCHHVTDAGFALIRLQLHDDEDSAI
;
A
#
# COMPACT_ATOMS: atom_id res chain seq x y z
N MET A 1 9.18 17.32 -1.74
CA MET A 1 9.51 17.27 -3.19
C MET A 1 9.21 15.85 -3.62
N GLY A 2 8.22 15.65 -4.49
CA GLY A 2 7.72 14.31 -4.82
C GLY A 2 8.65 13.53 -5.75
N CYS A 3 8.51 12.21 -5.72
CA CYS A 3 9.23 11.31 -6.61
C CYS A 3 8.48 11.19 -7.94
N GLU A 4 8.58 12.24 -8.77
CA GLU A 4 7.86 12.31 -10.06
C GLU A 4 8.29 11.23 -11.07
N ASN A 5 9.47 10.64 -10.90
CA ASN A 5 9.98 9.61 -11.80
C ASN A 5 9.67 8.17 -11.37
N ILE A 6 9.11 7.98 -10.16
CA ILE A 6 8.68 6.64 -9.72
C ILE A 6 7.30 6.38 -10.32
N THR A 7 7.23 5.32 -11.12
CA THR A 7 6.04 4.86 -11.82
C THR A 7 5.80 3.39 -11.50
N ASP A 8 4.67 2.84 -11.93
CA ASP A 8 4.33 1.43 -11.73
C ASP A 8 5.44 0.47 -12.25
N LEU A 9 6.16 0.82 -13.32
CA LEU A 9 7.31 0.04 -13.81
C LEU A 9 8.47 0.00 -12.80
N GLY A 10 8.70 1.09 -12.07
CA GLY A 10 9.66 1.12 -10.98
C GLY A 10 9.21 0.22 -9.83
N ILE A 11 7.91 0.22 -9.52
CA ILE A 11 7.32 -0.63 -8.50
C ILE A 11 7.42 -2.12 -8.85
N GLU A 12 7.25 -2.50 -10.13
CA GLU A 12 7.47 -3.88 -10.58
C GLU A 12 8.88 -4.38 -10.25
N SER A 13 9.88 -3.52 -10.39
CA SER A 13 11.26 -3.87 -10.04
C SER A 13 11.43 -4.02 -8.52
N ILE A 14 10.76 -3.20 -7.71
CA ILE A 14 10.75 -3.29 -6.25
C ILE A 14 10.02 -4.56 -5.78
N ALA A 15 8.98 -4.99 -6.49
CA ALA A 15 8.23 -6.21 -6.17
C ALA A 15 9.11 -7.47 -6.20
N ALA A 16 10.28 -7.45 -6.85
CA ALA A 16 11.26 -8.54 -6.79
C ALA A 16 11.96 -8.66 -5.42
N LEU A 17 11.89 -7.64 -4.55
CA LEU A 17 12.52 -7.61 -3.23
C LEU A 17 11.64 -8.30 -2.19
N GLN A 18 11.53 -9.63 -2.27
CA GLN A 18 10.60 -10.45 -1.47
C GLN A 18 10.78 -10.39 0.07
N HIS A 19 11.87 -9.77 0.55
CA HIS A 19 12.14 -9.54 1.97
C HIS A 19 11.94 -8.08 2.41
N LEU A 20 11.40 -7.23 1.53
CA LEU A 20 11.14 -5.83 1.86
C LEU A 20 10.05 -5.76 2.92
N ARG A 21 10.35 -5.06 4.02
CA ARG A 21 9.42 -4.84 5.14
C ARG A 21 8.86 -3.43 5.19
N HIS A 22 9.58 -2.46 4.62
CA HIS A 22 9.23 -1.05 4.69
C HIS A 22 9.37 -0.45 3.29
N LEU A 23 8.28 0.14 2.81
CA LEU A 23 8.23 0.79 1.51
C LEU A 23 7.56 2.16 1.68
N ASP A 24 8.32 3.21 1.37
CA ASP A 24 7.84 4.58 1.36
C ASP A 24 7.70 5.04 -0.10
N LEU A 25 6.47 5.32 -0.50
CA LEU A 25 6.11 5.88 -1.81
C LEU A 25 5.39 7.22 -1.64
N GLY A 26 5.54 7.89 -0.50
CA GLY A 26 4.93 9.18 -0.25
C GLY A 26 5.29 10.18 -1.36
N ASN A 27 4.30 10.90 -1.88
CA ASN A 27 4.41 11.85 -2.98
C ASN A 27 4.83 11.23 -4.34
N CYS A 28 4.72 9.90 -4.52
CA CYS A 28 4.89 9.25 -5.83
C CYS A 28 3.62 9.36 -6.67
N VAL A 29 3.33 10.55 -7.19
CA VAL A 29 2.07 10.87 -7.87
C VAL A 29 1.78 10.02 -9.13
N ASN A 30 2.79 9.40 -9.71
CA ASN A 30 2.66 8.55 -10.91
C ASN A 30 2.50 7.05 -10.58
N VAL A 31 2.39 6.70 -9.30
CA VAL A 31 1.99 5.35 -8.87
C VAL A 31 0.47 5.25 -8.92
N THR A 32 -0.03 4.16 -9.49
CA THR A 32 -1.46 3.89 -9.66
C THR A 32 -1.85 2.56 -9.00
N ASP A 33 -3.12 2.18 -9.13
CA ASP A 33 -3.61 0.87 -8.70
C ASP A 33 -2.83 -0.30 -9.33
N ALA A 34 -2.24 -0.12 -10.53
CA ALA A 34 -1.40 -1.14 -11.15
C ALA A 34 -0.10 -1.38 -10.36
N GLY A 35 0.55 -0.33 -9.86
CA GLY A 35 1.70 -0.46 -8.97
C GLY A 35 1.34 -1.17 -7.67
N LEU A 36 0.17 -0.91 -7.10
CA LEU A 36 -0.32 -1.61 -5.90
C LEU A 36 -0.54 -3.10 -6.14
N ALA A 37 -1.00 -3.50 -7.33
CA ALA A 37 -1.09 -4.91 -7.70
C ALA A 37 0.29 -5.60 -7.67
N SER A 38 1.36 -4.91 -8.07
CA SER A 38 2.73 -5.43 -7.95
C SER A 38 3.19 -5.49 -6.49
N ILE A 39 2.85 -4.48 -5.66
CA ILE A 39 3.19 -4.45 -4.23
C ILE A 39 2.55 -5.62 -3.48
N ALA A 40 1.38 -6.11 -3.90
CA ALA A 40 0.72 -7.28 -3.32
C ALA A 40 1.60 -8.55 -3.31
N ALA A 41 2.65 -8.63 -4.13
CA ALA A 41 3.62 -9.72 -4.10
C ALA A 41 4.59 -9.66 -2.90
N LEU A 42 4.70 -8.52 -2.21
CA LEU A 42 5.63 -8.31 -1.10
C LEU A 42 5.03 -8.81 0.23
N GLN A 43 4.85 -10.13 0.36
CA GLN A 43 4.14 -10.75 1.49
C GLN A 43 4.78 -10.54 2.88
N GLN A 44 6.01 -10.00 2.94
CA GLN A 44 6.69 -9.62 4.18
C GLN A 44 6.57 -8.11 4.48
N LEU A 45 5.85 -7.35 3.67
CA LEU A 45 5.70 -5.92 3.84
C LEU A 45 4.89 -5.63 5.10
N GLN A 46 5.42 -4.73 5.92
CA GLN A 46 4.91 -4.37 7.24
C GLN A 46 4.48 -2.92 7.32
N TYR A 47 5.17 -2.06 6.57
CA TYR A 47 4.92 -0.63 6.49
C TYR A 47 4.84 -0.21 5.02
N LEU A 48 3.77 0.50 4.67
CA LEU A 48 3.55 1.10 3.37
C LEU A 48 3.06 2.54 3.51
N ASP A 49 3.83 3.51 3.02
CA ASP A 49 3.41 4.91 2.91
C ASP A 49 3.03 5.22 1.45
N LEU A 50 1.79 5.63 1.24
CA LEU A 50 1.22 6.07 -0.04
C LEU A 50 0.67 7.49 0.06
N SER A 51 1.09 8.26 1.06
CA SER A 51 0.61 9.61 1.27
C SER A 51 0.82 10.48 0.03
N ASN A 52 -0.17 11.30 -0.32
CA ASN A 52 -0.15 12.17 -1.49
C ASN A 52 -0.03 11.43 -2.84
N CYS A 53 -0.37 10.13 -2.91
CA CYS A 53 -0.50 9.38 -4.15
C CYS A 53 -1.93 9.46 -4.69
N TYR A 54 -2.22 10.51 -5.44
CA TYR A 54 -3.59 10.88 -5.86
C TYR A 54 -4.25 9.90 -6.85
N ASN A 55 -3.48 9.02 -7.49
CA ASN A 55 -3.98 8.09 -8.51
C ASN A 55 -4.32 6.69 -7.96
N ILE A 56 -4.37 6.55 -6.63
CA ILE A 56 -4.73 5.31 -5.94
C ILE A 56 -6.21 5.35 -5.54
N SER A 57 -6.92 4.25 -5.76
CA SER A 57 -8.34 4.09 -5.44
C SER A 57 -8.62 2.85 -4.57
N ASP A 58 -9.89 2.63 -4.25
CA ASP A 58 -10.36 1.41 -3.59
C ASP A 58 -9.94 0.12 -4.33
N THR A 59 -9.75 0.17 -5.65
CA THR A 59 -9.27 -0.96 -6.45
C THR A 59 -7.84 -1.34 -6.09
N GLY A 60 -6.97 -0.33 -5.92
CA GLY A 60 -5.60 -0.53 -5.44
C GLY A 60 -5.57 -1.09 -4.03
N LEU A 61 -6.44 -0.59 -3.14
CA LEU A 61 -6.56 -1.11 -1.77
C LEU A 61 -6.99 -2.57 -1.73
N ALA A 62 -7.90 -2.99 -2.61
CA ALA A 62 -8.29 -4.39 -2.75
C ALA A 62 -7.09 -5.30 -3.07
N SER A 63 -6.11 -4.80 -3.83
CA SER A 63 -4.89 -5.55 -4.17
C SER A 63 -3.98 -5.73 -2.96
N ILE A 64 -3.72 -4.66 -2.21
CA ILE A 64 -2.84 -4.73 -1.03
C ILE A 64 -3.52 -5.35 0.21
N ALA A 65 -4.83 -5.57 0.19
CA ALA A 65 -5.52 -6.34 1.23
C ALA A 65 -4.98 -7.79 1.35
N ALA A 66 -4.27 -8.30 0.34
CA ALA A 66 -3.60 -9.60 0.40
C ALA A 66 -2.34 -9.61 1.29
N LEU A 67 -1.82 -8.45 1.71
CA LEU A 67 -0.59 -8.33 2.50
C LEU A 67 -0.82 -8.67 3.98
N GLN A 68 -0.58 -9.93 4.34
CA GLN A 68 -0.90 -10.46 5.68
C GLN A 68 -0.04 -9.89 6.81
N GLN A 69 1.12 -9.29 6.51
CA GLN A 69 2.02 -8.73 7.54
C GLN A 69 1.95 -7.20 7.64
N LEU A 70 1.13 -6.56 6.82
CA LEU A 70 1.04 -5.10 6.78
C LEU A 70 0.28 -4.63 8.02
N TYR A 71 0.94 -3.88 8.91
CA TYR A 71 0.31 -3.29 10.10
C TYR A 71 0.30 -1.76 10.06
N HIS A 72 1.08 -1.15 9.17
CA HIS A 72 1.09 0.29 8.95
C HIS A 72 0.81 0.64 7.49
N LEU A 73 -0.20 1.48 7.28
CA LEU A 73 -0.59 2.00 5.98
C LEU A 73 -0.94 3.49 6.10
N ASP A 74 -0.20 4.35 5.42
CA ASP A 74 -0.53 5.78 5.30
C ASP A 74 -1.16 6.07 3.92
N LEU A 75 -2.38 6.63 3.95
CA LEU A 75 -3.17 7.02 2.78
C LEU A 75 -3.54 8.51 2.83
N SER A 76 -2.82 9.31 3.61
CA SER A 76 -3.06 10.74 3.75
C SER A 76 -3.11 11.43 2.39
N ASN A 77 -4.15 12.23 2.12
CA ASN A 77 -4.36 12.92 0.84
C ASN A 77 -4.56 11.98 -0.39
N CYS A 78 -4.94 10.72 -0.21
CA CYS A 78 -5.41 9.85 -1.30
C CYS A 78 -6.92 10.03 -1.51
N HIS A 79 -7.31 11.03 -2.30
CA HIS A 79 -8.71 11.47 -2.42
C HIS A 79 -9.66 10.50 -3.15
N HIS A 80 -9.15 9.49 -3.85
CA HIS A 80 -9.97 8.48 -4.53
C HIS A 80 -10.16 7.20 -3.71
N VAL A 81 -9.61 7.15 -2.49
CA VAL A 81 -9.92 6.11 -1.50
C VAL A 81 -11.15 6.52 -0.71
N THR A 82 -12.09 5.61 -0.58
CA THR A 82 -13.34 5.81 0.15
C THR A 82 -13.47 4.86 1.34
N ASP A 83 -14.53 5.02 2.14
CA ASP A 83 -14.87 4.12 3.23
C ASP A 83 -14.99 2.64 2.79
N ALA A 84 -15.35 2.40 1.53
CA ALA A 84 -15.40 1.05 0.97
C ALA A 84 -14.00 0.42 0.87
N GLY A 85 -13.00 1.18 0.43
CA GLY A 85 -11.61 0.74 0.41
C GLY A 85 -11.06 0.48 1.81
N PHE A 86 -11.36 1.36 2.78
CA PHE A 86 -10.98 1.14 4.17
C PHE A 86 -11.62 -0.12 4.78
N ALA A 87 -12.88 -0.44 4.42
CA ALA A 87 -13.53 -1.65 4.88
C ALA A 87 -12.81 -2.93 4.40
N LEU A 88 -12.22 -2.92 3.20
CA LEU A 88 -11.44 -4.05 2.67
C LEU A 88 -10.18 -4.32 3.49
N ILE A 89 -9.44 -3.27 3.85
CA ILE A 89 -8.18 -3.41 4.60
C ILE A 89 -8.44 -3.63 6.09
N ARG A 90 -9.53 -3.08 6.65
CA ARG A 90 -9.90 -3.28 8.05
C ARG A 90 -10.25 -4.74 8.38
N LEU A 91 -10.80 -5.49 7.43
CA LEU A 91 -11.02 -6.94 7.58
C LEU A 91 -9.72 -7.74 7.69
N GLN A 92 -8.58 -7.17 7.26
CA GLN A 92 -7.26 -7.80 7.31
C GLN A 92 -6.45 -7.36 8.54
N LEU A 93 -6.68 -6.14 9.06
CA LEU A 93 -5.99 -5.59 10.23
C LEU A 93 -6.64 -5.95 11.58
N HIS A 94 -7.87 -6.48 11.57
CA HIS A 94 -8.50 -7.05 12.77
C HIS A 94 -8.02 -8.48 12.97
N ASP A 95 -6.87 -8.66 13.63
CA ASP A 95 -6.53 -9.89 14.40
C ASP A 95 -5.31 -9.70 15.35
N ASP A 96 -4.87 -8.47 15.67
CA ASP A 96 -3.70 -8.22 16.55
C ASP A 96 -4.02 -7.35 17.79
N GLU A 97 -5.29 -7.27 18.24
CA GLU A 97 -5.64 -6.59 19.51
C GLU A 97 -5.82 -7.53 20.72
N ASP A 98 -5.48 -8.82 20.61
CA ASP A 98 -5.58 -9.79 21.74
C ASP A 98 -4.23 -10.36 22.23
N SER A 99 -3.11 -9.66 22.02
CA SER A 99 -1.81 -10.03 22.63
C SER A 99 -1.21 -8.93 23.52
N ALA A 100 -2.07 -8.25 24.29
CA ALA A 100 -1.65 -7.44 25.42
C ALA A 100 -2.32 -7.91 26.72
N ILE A 101 -1.63 -8.85 27.39
CA ILE A 101 -1.72 -9.28 28.80
C ILE A 101 -2.88 -10.23 29.16
#